data_AF-A0A8J6PR95-F1
#
_entry.id   AF-A0A8J6PR95-F1
#
_cell.length_a   1.000
_cell.length_b   1.000
_cell.length_c   1.000
_cell.angle_alpha   90.00
_cell.angle_beta   90.00
_cell.angle_gamma   90.00
#
_symmetry.space_group_name_H-M   'P 1'
#
loop_
_entity.id
_entity.type
_entity.pdbx_description
1 polymer ?
#
loop_
_entity_poly.entity_id
_entity_poly.type
_entity_poly.pdbx_seq_one_letter_code
_entity_poly.pdbx_strand_id
1 'polypeptide(L)' 'MSKELRWEFYQDKKGEWRWKTFAKNGVQVGASTEGYTTKQNAVKNAKIMGYSVK' A
#
# COMPACT_ATOMS: atom_id res chain seq x y z
N MET A 1 0.57 13.25 -17.85
CA MET A 1 0.43 13.28 -16.38
C MET A 1 0.74 11.90 -15.84
N SER A 2 1.99 11.60 -15.48
CA SER A 2 2.30 10.33 -14.82
C SER A 2 1.77 10.39 -13.38
N LYS A 3 0.74 9.59 -13.11
CA LYS A 3 0.15 9.39 -11.78
C LYS A 3 1.13 8.55 -10.95
N GLU A 4 2.29 9.10 -10.61
CA GLU A 4 3.24 8.40 -9.75
C GLU A 4 2.73 8.45 -8.31
N LEU A 5 2.13 7.35 -7.88
CA LEU A 5 1.71 7.11 -6.50
C LEU A 5 2.86 6.52 -5.70
N ARG A 6 3.10 7.00 -4.48
CA ARG A 6 4.06 6.42 -3.55
C ARG A 6 3.34 5.40 -2.67
N TRP A 7 3.78 4.14 -2.75
CA TRP A 7 3.24 3.05 -1.94
C TRP A 7 4.17 2.75 -0.77
N GLU A 8 3.60 2.70 0.42
CA GLU A 8 4.30 2.36 1.66
C GLU A 8 3.68 1.10 2.27
N PHE A 9 4.53 0.16 2.67
CA PHE A 9 4.14 -1.07 3.34
C PHE A 9 4.73 -1.06 4.75
N TYR A 10 3.91 -1.31 5.76
CA TYR A 10 4.31 -1.24 7.16
C TYR A 10 3.60 -2.33 7.97
N GLN A 11 4.15 -2.67 9.13
CA GLN A 11 3.47 -3.50 10.12
C GLN A 11 2.77 -2.61 11.15
N ASP A 12 1.53 -2.94 11.47
CA ASP A 12 0.79 -2.28 12.54
C ASP A 12 1.19 -2.84 13.93
N LYS A 13 0.55 -2.31 14.97
CA LYS A 13 0.80 -2.72 16.37
C LYS A 13 0.44 -4.18 16.65
N LYS A 14 -0.36 -4.83 15.80
CA LYS A 14 -0.75 -6.23 15.90
C LYS A 14 0.19 -7.15 15.10
N GLY A 15 1.22 -6.59 14.45
CA GLY A 15 2.14 -7.33 13.59
C GLY A 15 1.60 -7.59 12.19
N GLU A 16 0.43 -7.04 11.85
CA GLU A 16 -0.19 -7.22 10.55
C GLU A 16 0.40 -6.24 9.53
N TRP A 17 0.69 -6.73 8.35
CA TRP A 17 1.14 -5.94 7.21
C TRP A 17 -0.02 -5.16 6.59
N ARG A 18 0.20 -3.87 6.38
CA ARG A 18 -0.74 -2.95 5.73
C ARG A 18 -0.02 -2.16 4.65
N TRP A 19 -0.79 -1.59 3.76
CA TRP A 19 -0.27 -0.64 2.77
C TRP A 19 -1.04 0.67 2.82
N LYS A 20 -0.36 1.75 2.44
CA LYS A 20 -0.95 3.07 2.21
C LYS A 20 -0.31 3.69 0.99
N THR A 21 -1.09 4.49 0.28
CA THR A 21 -0.64 5.13 -0.96
C THR A 21 -0.86 6.62 -0.90
N PHE A 22 0.11 7.36 -1.42
CA PHE A 22 0.15 8.80 -1.41
C PHE A 22 0.27 9.33 -2.83
N ALA A 23 -0.42 10.45 -3.10
CA ALA A 23 -0.17 11.25 -4.27
C ALA A 23 1.19 11.96 -4.15
N LYS A 24 1.69 12.50 -5.27
CA LYS A 24 2.98 13.22 -5.33
C LYS A 24 3.07 14.41 -4.37
N ASN A 25 1.94 15.02 -4.03
CA ASN A 25 1.84 16.10 -3.05
C ASN A 25 1.88 15.63 -1.58
N GLY A 26 2.08 14.33 -1.33
CA GLY A 26 2.12 13.74 0.01
C GLY A 26 0.75 13.46 0.63
N VAL A 27 -0.34 13.74 -0.08
CA VAL A 27 -1.70 13.44 0.41
C VAL A 27 -1.97 11.96 0.31
N GLN A 28 -2.45 11.35 1.39
CA GLN A 28 -2.87 9.95 1.38
C GLN A 28 -4.13 9.81 0.54
N VAL A 29 -4.08 8.94 -0.48
CA VAL A 29 -5.20 8.70 -1.40
C VAL A 29 -5.78 7.30 -1.31
N GLY A 30 -5.16 6.43 -0.49
CA GLY A 30 -5.70 5.10 -0.20
C GLY A 30 -4.92 4.38 0.89
N ALA A 31 -5.54 3.38 1.50
CA ALA A 31 -4.93 2.48 2.47
C ALA A 31 -5.63 1.12 2.47
N SER A 32 -4.94 0.10 2.96
CA SER A 32 -5.53 -1.22 3.17
C SER A 32 -6.51 -1.17 4.35
N THR A 33 -7.71 -1.69 4.13
CA THR A 33 -8.72 -1.89 5.19
C THR A 33 -8.41 -3.13 6.01
N GLU A 34 -7.80 -4.13 5.39
CA GLU A 34 -7.38 -5.39 6.02
C GLU A 34 -5.92 -5.34 6.48
N GLY A 35 -5.62 -6.13 7.51
CA GLY A 35 -4.27 -6.48 7.95
C GLY A 35 -3.88 -7.86 7.40
N TYR A 36 -2.66 -7.98 6.88
CA TYR A 36 -2.17 -9.21 6.28
C TYR A 36 -1.09 -9.86 7.15
N THR A 37 -1.09 -11.19 7.26
CA THR A 37 -0.06 -11.91 8.03
C THR A 37 1.36 -11.77 7.45
N THR A 38 1.48 -11.51 6.15
CA THR A 38 2.78 -11.38 5.47
C THR A 38 2.81 -10.16 4.56
N LYS A 39 4.01 -9.58 4.38
CA LYS A 39 4.23 -8.46 3.45
C LYS A 39 3.81 -8.81 2.03
N GLN A 40 4.06 -10.05 1.61
CA GLN A 40 3.73 -10.52 0.26
C GLN A 40 2.22 -10.51 0.00
N ASN A 41 1.41 -10.86 1.00
CA ASN A 41 -0.05 -10.79 0.89
C ASN A 41 -0.53 -9.33 0.78
N ALA A 42 0.04 -8.42 1.57
CA ALA A 42 -0.23 -6.99 1.43
C ALA A 42 0.15 -6.46 0.04
N VAL A 43 1.29 -6.89 -0.51
CA VAL A 43 1.73 -6.53 -1.87
C VAL A 43 0.79 -7.09 -2.93
N LYS A 44 0.32 -8.34 -2.80
CA LYS A 44 -0.67 -8.93 -3.73
C LYS A 44 -1.96 -8.12 -3.75
N ASN A 45 -2.49 -7.74 -2.59
CA ASN A 45 -3.68 -6.89 -2.53
C ASN A 45 -3.41 -5.50 -3.14
N ALA A 46 -2.28 -4.88 -2.81
CA ALA A 46 -1.89 -3.61 -3.40
C ALA A 46 -1.83 -3.69 -4.95
N LYS A 47 -1.36 -4.81 -5.52
CA LYS A 47 -1.32 -5.02 -6.98
C LYS A 47 -2.71 -4.99 -7.61
N ILE A 48 -3.70 -5.61 -6.96
CA ILE A 48 -5.11 -5.55 -7.40
C ILE A 48 -5.60 -4.10 -7.40
N MET A 49 -5.17 -3.30 -6.42
CA MET A 49 -5.50 -1.89 -6.29
C MET A 49 -4.69 -0.95 -7.21
N GLY A 50 -3.84 -1.50 -8.08
CA GLY A 50 -3.05 -0.74 -9.06
C GLY A 50 -1.59 -0.46 -8.67
N TYR A 51 -1.06 -1.11 -7.63
CA TYR A 51 0.38 -1.12 -7.38
C TYR A 51 1.08 -1.93 -8.47
N SER A 52 1.92 -1.27 -9.27
CA SER A 52 2.82 -1.95 -10.19
C SER A 52 4.25 -1.83 -9.68
N VAL A 53 4.96 -2.95 -9.62
CA VAL A 53 6.41 -2.92 -9.42
C VAL A 53 7.00 -2.48 -10.77
N LYS A 54 7.54 -1.26 -10.81
CA LYS A 54 8.36 -0.82 -11.94
C LYS A 54 9.58 -1.73 -12.09
#